data_AF-A0A266LSE8-F1
#
_entry.id   AF-A0A266LSE8-F1
#
_cell.length_a   1.000
_cell.length_b   1.000
_cell.length_c   1.000
_cell.angle_alpha   90.00
_cell.angle_beta   90.00
_cell.angle_gamma   90.00
#
_symmetry.space_group_name_H-M   'P 1'
#
loop_
_entity.id
_entity.type
_entity.pdbx_description
1 polymer ?
#
loop_
_entity_poly.entity_id
_entity_poly.type
_entity_poly.pdbx_seq_one_letter_code
_entity_poly.pdbx_strand_id
1 'polypeptide(L)'
;MHRVKIQVKIILSKKPLSQKKYQEHRKEMTFKNVLTATLMSLICLSTASTAADYSMPSEQWAFMEGYKYEYPNCNVSWAVKTSTFITNGYACDSITPQRMQRDALVSIDYVKKHSNVSNFKTYYSIIEYAKKSYSIYDANQDARIIWATGCTNFKNGLNEGNFVKWLNLDDHIKKYSRIKRIPVIKLYMDGWDTARLLNGVVNCNELAPYRAEDYVSGIDIRNTN
;
A
#
# COMPACT_ATOMS: atom_id res chain seq x y z
N MET A 1 15.45 -11.12 39.11
CA MET A 1 15.45 -11.81 37.80
C MET A 1 14.44 -12.94 37.85
N HIS A 2 13.35 -12.88 37.08
CA HIS A 2 12.70 -14.01 36.39
C HIS A 2 11.54 -13.47 35.55
N ARG A 3 11.53 -13.84 34.27
CA ARG A 3 10.60 -13.40 33.22
C ARG A 3 9.24 -14.09 33.39
N VAL A 4 8.15 -13.34 33.30
CA VAL A 4 6.80 -13.91 33.12
C VAL A 4 6.42 -13.81 31.64
N LYS A 5 6.28 -14.96 30.99
CA LYS A 5 5.67 -15.10 29.66
C LYS A 5 4.15 -14.97 29.82
N ILE A 6 3.53 -14.05 29.09
CA ILE A 6 2.07 -14.00 28.94
C ILE A 6 1.74 -14.60 27.58
N GLN A 7 1.14 -15.80 27.58
CA GLN A 7 0.39 -16.32 26.44
C GLN A 7 -1.06 -15.87 26.56
N VAL A 8 -1.57 -15.18 25.54
CA VAL A 8 -3.00 -14.85 25.46
C VAL A 8 -3.67 -15.85 24.52
N LYS A 9 -4.43 -16.77 25.14
CA LYS A 9 -5.33 -17.73 24.51
C LYS A 9 -6.72 -17.11 24.53
N ILE A 10 -7.26 -16.68 23.38
CA ILE A 10 -8.67 -16.27 23.30
C ILE A 10 -9.47 -17.46 22.80
N ILE A 11 -10.16 -18.10 23.74
CA ILE A 11 -11.26 -19.03 23.50
C ILE A 11 -12.53 -18.18 23.47
N LEU A 12 -13.29 -18.22 22.37
CA LEU A 12 -14.71 -17.89 22.41
C LEU A 12 -15.52 -19.00 21.74
N SER A 13 -16.18 -19.78 22.60
CA SER A 13 -17.23 -20.74 22.29
C SER A 13 -18.57 -20.11 22.68
N LYS A 14 -19.55 -20.12 21.77
CA LYS A 14 -20.92 -20.66 21.99
C LYS A 14 -21.77 -20.56 20.70
N LYS A 15 -22.39 -21.68 20.33
CA LYS A 15 -23.35 -21.97 19.23
C LYS A 15 -24.73 -21.26 19.44
N PRO A 16 -25.78 -21.54 18.63
CA PRO A 16 -25.98 -21.26 17.21
C PRO A 16 -27.31 -20.48 16.96
N LEU A 17 -27.44 -19.73 15.87
CA LEU A 17 -28.73 -19.17 15.44
C LEU A 17 -29.27 -19.91 14.20
N SER A 18 -30.17 -20.84 14.48
CA SER A 18 -31.40 -21.18 13.74
C SER A 18 -31.40 -21.07 12.21
N GLN A 19 -31.39 -22.24 11.55
CA GLN A 19 -31.93 -22.48 10.22
C GLN A 19 -33.44 -22.22 10.20
N LYS A 20 -33.91 -21.04 9.74
CA LYS A 20 -35.33 -20.84 9.32
C LYS A 20 -35.54 -19.48 8.64
N LYS A 21 -35.02 -19.31 7.42
CA LYS A 21 -35.55 -18.46 6.33
C LYS A 21 -34.56 -18.46 5.18
N TYR A 22 -35.07 -18.44 3.96
CA TYR A 22 -34.37 -18.67 2.67
C TYR A 22 -34.30 -20.13 2.18
N GLN A 23 -35.40 -20.87 2.39
CA GLN A 23 -35.78 -22.07 1.62
C GLN A 23 -37.07 -21.79 0.80
N GLU A 24 -37.22 -20.58 0.26
CA GLU A 24 -38.29 -20.24 -0.68
C GLU A 24 -37.74 -19.29 -1.75
N HIS A 25 -37.19 -19.86 -2.82
CA HIS A 25 -37.54 -19.48 -4.19
C HIS A 25 -36.75 -20.30 -5.20
N ARG A 26 -37.51 -20.91 -6.12
CA ARG A 26 -37.14 -21.45 -7.44
C ARG A 26 -36.34 -22.74 -7.48
N LYS A 27 -37.08 -23.85 -7.46
CA LYS A 27 -36.84 -24.96 -8.40
C LYS A 27 -38.18 -25.50 -8.91
N GLU A 28 -38.57 -25.09 -10.11
CA GLU A 28 -39.38 -25.90 -11.02
C GLU A 28 -39.02 -25.53 -12.47
N MET A 29 -38.25 -26.39 -13.12
CA MET A 29 -38.56 -26.88 -14.46
C MET A 29 -37.58 -27.99 -14.84
N THR A 30 -38.07 -29.22 -14.66
CA THR A 30 -37.62 -30.42 -15.35
C THR A 30 -37.88 -30.32 -16.85
N PHE A 31 -36.90 -30.66 -17.68
CA PHE A 31 -37.18 -31.33 -18.95
C PHE A 31 -36.10 -32.39 -19.23
N LYS A 32 -36.57 -33.58 -19.63
CA LYS A 32 -35.80 -34.81 -19.81
C LYS A 32 -35.16 -34.88 -21.22
N ASN A 33 -33.94 -35.41 -21.23
CA ASN A 33 -33.29 -36.31 -22.20
C ASN A 33 -33.67 -36.27 -23.69
N VAL A 34 -32.65 -36.02 -24.52
CA VAL A 34 -32.46 -36.68 -25.84
C VAL A 34 -30.98 -37.05 -25.99
N LEU A 35 -30.72 -38.34 -26.28
CA LEU A 35 -29.42 -38.91 -26.66
C LEU A 35 -28.98 -38.38 -28.04
N THR A 36 -27.66 -38.22 -28.25
CA THR A 36 -26.88 -38.99 -29.25
C THR A 36 -25.40 -38.60 -29.22
N ALA A 37 -24.55 -39.61 -29.28
CA ALA A 37 -23.10 -39.52 -29.32
C ALA A 37 -22.59 -39.12 -30.70
N THR A 38 -21.51 -38.33 -30.76
CA THR A 38 -20.51 -38.46 -31.82
C THR A 38 -19.15 -38.00 -31.28
N LEU A 39 -18.26 -38.98 -31.19
CA LEU A 39 -16.85 -38.85 -30.90
C LEU A 39 -16.18 -38.21 -32.11
N MET A 40 -15.71 -36.97 -31.98
CA MET A 40 -14.77 -36.38 -32.92
C MET A 40 -13.56 -35.94 -32.11
N SER A 41 -12.50 -36.76 -32.14
CA SER A 41 -11.19 -36.42 -31.60
C SER A 41 -10.67 -35.21 -32.36
N LEU A 42 -10.84 -34.04 -31.77
CA LEU A 42 -10.06 -32.87 -32.10
C LEU A 42 -9.07 -32.65 -30.96
N ILE A 43 -7.81 -32.52 -31.33
CA ILE A 43 -6.67 -32.23 -30.47
C ILE A 43 -6.97 -30.93 -29.71
N CYS A 44 -7.58 -31.03 -28.53
CA CYS A 44 -7.56 -29.96 -27.55
C CYS A 44 -6.17 -29.99 -26.92
N LEU A 45 -5.24 -29.27 -27.55
CA LEU A 45 -4.32 -28.47 -26.75
C LEU A 45 -5.16 -27.83 -25.66
N SER A 46 -4.95 -28.24 -24.42
CA SER A 46 -5.57 -27.63 -23.25
C SER A 46 -5.02 -26.21 -23.15
N THR A 47 -5.55 -25.32 -23.98
CA THR A 47 -5.61 -23.90 -23.69
C THR A 47 -6.27 -23.81 -22.34
N ALA A 48 -5.47 -23.43 -21.35
CA ALA A 48 -5.90 -22.99 -20.04
C ALA A 48 -7.13 -22.12 -20.22
N SER A 49 -8.30 -22.71 -19.98
CA SER A 49 -9.57 -22.04 -20.17
C SER A 49 -9.86 -21.33 -18.86
N THR A 50 -9.34 -20.10 -18.83
CA THR A 50 -9.95 -18.95 -18.18
C THR A 50 -10.38 -19.18 -16.74
N ALA A 51 -9.44 -18.94 -15.82
CA ALA A 51 -9.78 -18.33 -14.56
C ALA A 51 -10.55 -17.05 -14.89
N ALA A 52 -11.88 -17.11 -14.86
CA ALA A 52 -12.70 -15.92 -14.86
C ALA A 52 -12.30 -15.13 -13.60
N ASP A 53 -11.66 -13.99 -13.83
CA ASP A 53 -11.12 -13.06 -12.85
C ASP A 53 -12.17 -12.63 -11.82
N TYR A 54 -12.33 -13.41 -10.75
CA TYR A 54 -12.93 -12.91 -9.51
C TYR A 54 -11.84 -12.25 -8.68
N SER A 55 -11.14 -11.30 -9.29
CA SER A 55 -10.13 -10.50 -8.62
C SER A 55 -10.80 -9.55 -7.62
N MET A 56 -10.20 -9.37 -6.44
CA MET A 56 -10.61 -8.30 -5.54
C MET A 56 -10.51 -6.93 -6.25
N PRO A 57 -11.34 -5.94 -5.91
CA PRO A 57 -11.13 -4.56 -6.39
C PRO A 57 -9.73 -4.10 -5.97
N SER A 58 -8.96 -3.49 -6.87
CA SER A 58 -7.54 -3.11 -6.68
C SER A 58 -7.26 -2.40 -5.34
N GLU A 59 -8.20 -1.58 -4.87
CA GLU A 59 -8.14 -0.84 -3.60
C GLU A 59 -8.07 -1.76 -2.37
N GLN A 60 -8.60 -2.98 -2.47
CA GLN A 60 -8.75 -3.93 -1.36
C GLN A 60 -7.56 -4.89 -1.21
N TRP A 61 -6.67 -4.94 -2.20
CA TRP A 61 -5.56 -5.90 -2.24
C TRP A 61 -4.56 -5.74 -1.11
N ALA A 62 -4.37 -4.51 -0.63
CA ALA A 62 -3.50 -4.23 0.50
C ALA A 62 -4.00 -4.86 1.81
N PHE A 63 -5.29 -5.21 1.89
CA PHE A 63 -5.87 -5.87 3.05
C PHE A 63 -5.89 -7.40 2.92
N MET A 64 -5.50 -7.91 1.76
CA MET A 64 -5.47 -9.35 1.49
C MET A 64 -4.15 -10.00 1.91
N GLU A 65 -3.08 -9.22 2.10
CA GLU A 65 -1.82 -9.77 2.63
C GLU A 65 -2.03 -10.33 4.04
N GLY A 66 -1.84 -11.65 4.20
CA GLY A 66 -2.09 -12.36 5.45
C GLY A 66 -3.56 -12.70 5.72
N TYR A 67 -4.49 -12.43 4.78
CA TYR A 67 -5.88 -12.84 4.91
C TYR A 67 -6.02 -14.35 5.07
N LYS A 68 -6.75 -14.76 6.11
CA LYS A 68 -7.13 -16.14 6.40
C LYS A 68 -8.54 -16.16 6.95
N TYR A 69 -9.34 -17.10 6.48
CA TYR A 69 -10.69 -17.33 6.95
C TYR A 69 -10.94 -18.83 7.08
N GLU A 70 -11.37 -19.25 8.26
CA GLU A 70 -11.65 -20.65 8.57
C GLU A 70 -13.14 -20.94 8.44
N TYR A 71 -13.52 -21.59 7.34
CA TYR A 71 -14.84 -22.20 7.20
C TYR A 71 -14.84 -23.58 7.89
N PRO A 72 -16.03 -24.14 8.19
CA PRO A 72 -16.11 -25.51 8.67
C PRO A 72 -15.40 -26.48 7.71
N ASN A 73 -14.30 -27.08 8.18
CA ASN A 73 -13.44 -28.02 7.46
C ASN A 73 -12.68 -27.47 6.24
N CYS A 74 -12.78 -26.16 5.92
CA CYS A 74 -12.04 -25.55 4.82
C CYS A 74 -11.40 -24.23 5.25
N ASN A 75 -10.10 -24.10 5.00
CA ASN A 75 -9.36 -22.86 5.22
C ASN A 75 -9.17 -22.14 3.90
N VAL A 76 -9.53 -20.87 3.87
CA VAL A 76 -9.32 -19.98 2.73
C VAL A 76 -8.26 -18.95 3.11
N SER A 77 -7.30 -18.73 2.22
CA SER A 77 -6.22 -17.76 2.41
C SER A 77 -5.94 -17.02 1.10
N TRP A 78 -5.19 -15.92 1.17
CA TRP A 78 -4.82 -15.15 0.00
C TRP A 78 -3.35 -15.37 -0.41
N ALA A 79 -3.14 -15.63 -1.70
CA ALA A 79 -1.83 -15.71 -2.32
C ALA A 79 -1.42 -14.37 -2.91
N VAL A 80 -0.46 -13.70 -2.30
CA VAL A 80 0.01 -12.38 -2.77
C VAL A 80 0.63 -12.46 -4.18
N LYS A 81 1.45 -13.49 -4.45
CA LYS A 81 2.16 -13.63 -5.72
C LYS A 81 1.22 -13.87 -6.90
N THR A 82 0.18 -14.67 -6.71
CA THR A 82 -0.73 -15.08 -7.78
C THR A 82 -2.06 -14.36 -7.74
N SER A 83 -2.29 -13.50 -6.74
CA SER A 83 -3.50 -12.67 -6.69
C SER A 83 -4.79 -13.46 -6.54
N THR A 84 -4.73 -14.59 -5.85
CA THR A 84 -5.81 -15.56 -5.84
C THR A 84 -6.09 -16.08 -4.45
N PHE A 85 -7.33 -16.50 -4.22
CA PHE A 85 -7.65 -17.32 -3.06
C PHE A 85 -7.03 -18.71 -3.21
N ILE A 86 -6.42 -19.19 -2.13
CA ILE A 86 -5.98 -20.58 -1.96
C ILE A 86 -6.87 -21.20 -0.90
N THR A 87 -7.38 -22.38 -1.20
CA THR A 87 -8.16 -23.18 -0.26
C THR A 87 -7.35 -24.40 0.18
N ASN A 88 -7.55 -24.82 1.43
CA ASN A 88 -6.94 -26.02 1.98
C ASN A 88 -7.92 -26.68 2.97
N GLY A 89 -8.22 -27.96 2.79
CA GLY A 89 -9.13 -28.72 3.64
C GLY A 89 -10.19 -29.49 2.84
N TYR A 90 -11.19 -29.99 3.56
CA TYR A 90 -12.28 -30.79 2.99
C TYR A 90 -13.48 -29.89 2.66
N ALA A 91 -14.22 -30.25 1.60
CA ALA A 91 -15.42 -29.55 1.15
C ALA A 91 -15.23 -28.07 0.78
N CYS A 92 -14.00 -27.66 0.42
CA CYS A 92 -13.72 -26.30 -0.04
C CYS A 92 -14.47 -25.92 -1.32
N ASP A 93 -14.80 -26.90 -2.16
CA ASP A 93 -15.55 -26.71 -3.41
C ASP A 93 -16.98 -26.20 -3.17
N SER A 94 -17.51 -26.34 -1.95
CA SER A 94 -18.81 -25.80 -1.56
C SER A 94 -18.80 -24.28 -1.35
N ILE A 95 -17.62 -23.67 -1.29
CA ILE A 95 -17.43 -22.24 -1.13
C ILE A 95 -17.12 -21.65 -2.49
N THR A 96 -18.03 -20.84 -3.02
CA THR A 96 -17.82 -20.21 -4.31
C THR A 96 -16.80 -19.08 -4.21
N PRO A 97 -16.05 -18.76 -5.28
CA PRO A 97 -15.14 -17.62 -5.30
C PRO A 97 -15.80 -16.29 -4.92
N GLN A 98 -17.05 -16.06 -5.34
CA GLN A 98 -17.81 -14.85 -5.00
C GLN A 98 -18.12 -14.76 -3.50
N ARG A 99 -18.34 -15.92 -2.86
CA ARG A 99 -18.52 -15.99 -1.41
C ARG A 99 -17.22 -15.66 -0.69
N MET A 100 -16.09 -16.21 -1.13
CA MET A 100 -14.78 -15.87 -0.56
C MET A 100 -14.49 -14.37 -0.69
N GLN A 101 -14.75 -13.80 -1.87
CA GLN A 101 -14.57 -12.37 -2.14
C GLN A 101 -15.42 -11.50 -1.22
N ARG A 102 -16.71 -11.80 -1.10
CA ARG A 102 -17.64 -11.07 -0.23
C ARG A 102 -17.22 -11.17 1.23
N ASP A 103 -16.89 -12.37 1.71
CA ASP A 103 -16.54 -12.60 3.11
C ASP A 103 -15.19 -11.91 3.44
N ALA A 104 -14.27 -11.83 2.47
CA ALA A 104 -13.05 -11.03 2.56
C ALA A 104 -13.37 -9.52 2.69
N LEU A 105 -14.22 -8.97 1.82
CA LEU A 105 -14.63 -7.55 1.89
C LEU A 105 -15.28 -7.19 3.23
N VAL A 106 -16.14 -8.07 3.76
CA VAL A 106 -16.78 -7.88 5.07
C VAL A 106 -15.73 -7.91 6.20
N SER A 107 -14.77 -8.82 6.13
CA SER A 107 -13.68 -8.91 7.09
C SER A 107 -12.83 -7.63 7.09
N ILE A 108 -12.54 -7.10 5.90
CA ILE A 108 -11.80 -5.84 5.73
C ILE A 108 -12.57 -4.66 6.34
N ASP A 109 -13.85 -4.52 6.02
CA ASP A 109 -14.70 -3.44 6.58
C ASP A 109 -14.81 -3.53 8.10
N TYR A 110 -14.96 -4.74 8.64
CA TYR A 110 -14.99 -4.98 10.08
C TYR A 110 -13.70 -4.53 10.75
N VAL A 111 -12.55 -4.92 10.21
CA VAL A 111 -11.23 -4.54 10.76
C VAL A 111 -11.01 -3.03 10.69
N LYS A 112 -11.41 -2.37 9.59
CA LYS A 112 -11.33 -0.91 9.45
C LYS A 112 -12.12 -0.16 10.53
N LYS A 113 -13.27 -0.70 10.94
CA LYS A 113 -14.18 -0.07 11.91
C LYS A 113 -13.80 -0.34 13.38
N HIS A 114 -13.10 -1.45 13.67
CA HIS A 114 -12.96 -1.94 15.05
C HIS A 114 -11.52 -2.15 15.52
N SER A 115 -10.50 -1.95 14.68
CA SER A 115 -9.10 -2.11 15.09
C SER A 115 -8.50 -0.83 15.67
N ASN A 116 -7.97 -0.92 16.90
CA ASN A 116 -7.19 0.14 17.57
C ASN A 116 -5.67 -0.12 17.53
N VAL A 117 -5.21 -1.10 16.73
CA VAL A 117 -3.81 -1.56 16.75
C VAL A 117 -2.89 -0.56 16.03
N SER A 118 -1.89 -0.02 16.74
CA SER A 118 -0.90 0.94 16.23
C SER A 118 -0.15 0.42 15.00
N ASN A 119 0.22 -0.86 14.97
CA ASN A 119 0.89 -1.49 13.82
C ASN A 119 0.03 -1.50 12.55
N PHE A 120 -1.30 -1.46 12.68
CA PHE A 120 -2.22 -1.37 11.54
C PHE A 120 -2.18 0.06 10.97
N LYS A 121 -2.34 1.10 11.81
CA LYS A 121 -2.15 2.49 11.38
C LYS A 121 -0.77 2.75 10.75
N THR A 122 0.29 2.12 11.27
CA THR A 122 1.66 2.28 10.75
C THR A 122 1.88 1.58 9.41
N TYR A 123 1.41 0.34 9.24
CA TYR A 123 1.51 -0.36 7.95
C TYR A 123 0.72 0.37 6.86
N TYR A 124 -0.50 0.83 7.18
CA TYR A 124 -1.34 1.54 6.21
C TYR A 124 -0.90 2.99 5.98
N SER A 125 -0.36 3.72 6.95
CA SER A 125 0.22 5.04 6.66
C SER A 125 1.46 4.94 5.78
N ILE A 126 2.25 3.87 5.92
CA ILE A 126 3.39 3.58 5.05
C ILE A 126 2.93 3.18 3.65
N ILE A 127 1.91 2.32 3.52
CA ILE A 127 1.34 1.90 2.23
C ILE A 127 0.60 3.04 1.54
N GLU A 128 -0.15 3.88 2.27
CA GLU A 128 -0.88 5.03 1.73
C GLU A 128 0.09 6.17 1.36
N TYR A 129 1.16 6.38 2.13
CA TYR A 129 2.29 7.22 1.74
C TYR A 129 3.01 6.66 0.51
N ALA A 130 3.18 5.33 0.39
CA ALA A 130 3.74 4.66 -0.78
C ALA A 130 2.83 4.69 -2.02
N LYS A 131 1.51 4.67 -1.83
CA LYS A 131 0.48 4.70 -2.88
C LYS A 131 0.10 6.10 -3.35
N LYS A 132 0.35 7.15 -2.55
CA LYS A 132 0.23 8.52 -3.03
C LYS A 132 1.26 8.69 -4.15
N SER A 133 0.79 8.70 -5.40
CA SER A 133 1.62 9.01 -6.56
C SER A 133 2.36 10.28 -6.22
N TYR A 134 3.69 10.20 -6.08
CA TYR A 134 4.49 11.38 -5.82
C TYR A 134 4.32 12.29 -7.04
N SER A 135 3.47 13.30 -6.87
CA SER A 135 3.05 14.13 -8.00
C SER A 135 4.14 15.13 -8.33
N ILE A 136 4.08 15.71 -9.53
CA ILE A 136 4.95 16.84 -9.87
C ILE A 136 4.75 17.97 -8.86
N TYR A 137 3.51 18.18 -8.40
CA TYR A 137 3.21 19.15 -7.34
C TYR A 137 3.95 18.84 -6.04
N ASP A 138 3.92 17.59 -5.56
CA ASP A 138 4.64 17.19 -4.34
C ASP A 138 6.15 17.38 -4.48
N ALA A 139 6.70 17.02 -5.65
CA ALA A 139 8.11 17.24 -5.97
C ALA A 139 8.51 18.71 -5.94
N ASN A 140 7.64 19.58 -6.46
CA ASN A 140 7.84 21.02 -6.44
C ASN A 140 7.76 21.60 -5.03
N GLN A 141 6.87 21.07 -4.17
CA GLN A 141 6.85 21.47 -2.75
C GLN A 141 8.12 21.03 -2.03
N ASP A 142 8.54 19.78 -2.19
CA ASP A 142 9.77 19.28 -1.59
C ASP A 142 11.01 20.03 -2.08
N ALA A 143 11.06 20.44 -3.35
CA ALA A 143 12.15 21.28 -3.88
C ALA A 143 12.30 22.60 -3.12
N ARG A 144 11.17 23.27 -2.81
CA ARG A 144 11.16 24.50 -1.98
C ARG A 144 11.70 24.22 -0.59
N ILE A 145 11.27 23.12 0.02
CA ILE A 145 11.71 22.73 1.37
C ILE A 145 13.21 22.42 1.37
N ILE A 146 13.72 21.69 0.38
CA ILE A 146 15.16 21.36 0.25
C ILE A 146 15.99 22.63 0.18
N TRP A 147 15.60 23.57 -0.69
CA TRP A 147 16.30 24.85 -0.83
C TRP A 147 16.29 25.67 0.47
N ALA A 148 15.10 25.82 1.08
CA ALA A 148 14.94 26.54 2.34
C ALA A 148 15.77 25.91 3.48
N THR A 149 15.90 24.58 3.48
CA THR A 149 16.68 23.84 4.46
C THR A 149 18.17 24.11 4.30
N GLY A 150 18.71 24.08 3.08
CA GLY A 150 20.11 24.42 2.83
C GLY A 150 20.45 25.85 3.30
N CYS A 151 19.58 26.81 2.99
CA CYS A 151 19.69 28.19 3.45
C CYS A 151 19.65 28.31 4.98
N THR A 152 18.70 27.64 5.64
CA THR A 152 18.55 27.68 7.09
C THR A 152 19.71 27.00 7.80
N ASN A 153 20.19 25.87 7.29
CA ASN A 153 21.33 25.15 7.86
C ASN A 153 22.61 25.99 7.80
N PHE A 154 22.84 26.74 6.72
CA PHE A 154 23.95 27.70 6.69
C PHE A 154 23.81 28.74 7.81
N LYS A 155 22.63 29.35 7.97
CA LYS A 155 22.38 30.36 9.01
C LYS A 155 22.58 29.79 10.41
N ASN A 156 22.15 28.56 10.66
CA ASN A 156 22.39 27.88 11.92
C ASN A 156 23.88 27.59 12.14
N GLY A 157 24.59 27.15 11.09
CA GLY A 157 26.04 26.97 11.12
C GLY A 157 26.81 28.26 11.40
N LEU A 158 26.34 29.39 10.84
CA LEU A 158 26.88 30.72 11.11
C LEU A 158 26.65 31.14 12.56
N ASN A 159 25.43 30.96 13.08
CA ASN A 159 25.06 31.30 14.45
C ASN A 159 25.82 30.45 15.49
N GLU A 160 26.03 29.16 15.20
CA GLU A 160 26.73 28.24 16.10
C GLU A 160 28.25 28.17 15.86
N GLY A 161 28.76 28.80 14.80
CA GLY A 161 30.17 28.73 14.40
C GLY A 161 30.63 27.32 14.00
N ASN A 162 29.72 26.42 13.60
CA ASN A 162 30.03 25.03 13.28
C ASN A 162 29.35 24.57 11.98
N PHE A 163 29.91 24.95 10.84
CA PHE A 163 29.33 24.59 9.54
C PHE A 163 29.32 23.09 9.25
N VAL A 164 30.32 22.34 9.74
CA VAL A 164 30.44 20.89 9.49
C VAL A 164 29.24 20.14 10.07
N LYS A 165 28.80 20.51 11.28
CA LYS A 165 27.61 19.94 11.92
C LYS A 165 26.33 20.15 11.11
N TRP A 166 26.23 21.27 10.40
CA TRP A 166 25.02 21.69 9.71
C TRP A 166 24.99 21.32 8.22
N LEU A 167 26.13 21.02 7.61
CA LEU A 167 26.24 20.59 6.22
C LEU A 167 25.98 19.08 6.06
N ASN A 168 24.71 18.68 6.05
CA ASN A 168 24.32 17.26 6.06
C ASN A 168 23.69 16.79 4.73
N LEU A 169 24.46 16.86 3.64
CA LEU A 169 23.99 16.54 2.29
C LEU A 169 23.44 15.10 2.17
N ASP A 170 24.16 14.13 2.73
CA ASP A 170 23.81 12.70 2.63
C ASP A 170 22.47 12.37 3.31
N ASP A 171 22.18 13.00 4.44
CA ASP A 171 20.92 12.81 5.14
C ASP A 171 19.75 13.39 4.34
N HIS A 172 19.96 14.51 3.64
CA HIS A 172 18.94 15.08 2.76
C HIS A 172 18.70 14.21 1.52
N ILE A 173 19.74 13.64 0.92
CA ILE A 173 19.59 12.69 -0.19
C ILE A 173 18.75 11.47 0.24
N LYS A 174 19.02 10.92 1.43
CA LYS A 174 18.25 9.80 1.98
C LYS A 174 16.80 10.18 2.29
N LYS A 175 16.59 11.37 2.89
CA LYS A 175 15.28 11.87 3.27
C LYS A 175 14.37 12.09 2.06
N TYR A 176 14.91 12.64 0.97
CA TYR A 176 14.16 12.95 -0.25
C TYR A 176 14.40 11.91 -1.36
N SER A 177 14.30 10.62 -1.03
CA SER A 177 14.56 9.50 -1.94
C SER A 177 13.62 9.43 -3.17
N ARG A 178 12.49 10.14 -3.12
CA ARG A 178 11.52 10.28 -4.21
C ARG A 178 11.87 11.39 -5.20
N ILE A 179 12.90 12.19 -4.92
CA ILE A 179 13.49 13.14 -5.86
C ILE A 179 14.82 12.55 -6.37
N LYS A 180 15.14 12.77 -7.64
CA LYS A 180 16.44 12.40 -8.20
C LYS A 180 17.56 13.01 -7.34
N ARG A 181 18.62 12.23 -7.10
CA ARG A 181 19.75 12.64 -6.25
C ARG A 181 20.36 14.00 -6.66
N ILE A 182 20.56 14.23 -7.96
CA ILE A 182 21.22 15.45 -8.47
C ILE A 182 20.40 16.72 -8.12
N PRO A 183 19.09 16.80 -8.41
CA PRO A 183 18.24 17.90 -7.93
C PRO A 183 18.34 18.18 -6.43
N VAL A 184 18.31 17.15 -5.58
CA VAL A 184 18.42 17.33 -4.12
C VAL A 184 19.72 18.03 -3.75
N ILE A 185 20.85 17.57 -4.31
CA ILE A 185 22.17 18.17 -4.07
C ILE A 185 22.19 19.61 -4.52
N LYS A 186 21.74 19.89 -5.76
CA LYS A 186 21.79 21.24 -6.33
C LYS A 186 20.92 22.21 -5.56
N LEU A 187 19.67 21.85 -5.25
CA LEU A 187 18.74 22.69 -4.49
C LEU A 187 19.29 23.00 -3.08
N TYR A 188 19.81 21.99 -2.40
CA TYR A 188 20.34 22.17 -1.05
C TYR A 188 21.57 23.10 -1.05
N MET A 189 22.52 22.84 -1.97
CA MET A 189 23.74 23.64 -2.07
C MET A 189 23.45 25.07 -2.57
N ASP A 190 22.49 25.27 -3.47
CA ASP A 190 22.09 26.62 -3.92
C ASP A 190 21.53 27.44 -2.77
N GLY A 191 20.69 26.85 -1.90
CA GLY A 191 20.20 27.51 -0.70
C GLY A 191 21.32 27.87 0.27
N TRP A 192 22.24 26.92 0.51
CA TRP A 192 23.42 27.13 1.35
C TRP A 192 24.31 28.26 0.82
N ASP A 193 24.64 28.23 -0.47
CA ASP A 193 25.50 29.23 -1.11
C ASP A 193 24.83 30.60 -1.21
N THR A 194 23.52 30.66 -1.45
CA THR A 194 22.79 31.94 -1.43
C THR A 194 22.87 32.59 -0.06
N ALA A 195 22.62 31.82 1.00
CA ALA A 195 22.75 32.32 2.37
C ALA A 195 24.20 32.71 2.69
N ARG A 196 25.18 31.96 2.20
CA ARG A 196 26.61 32.27 2.36
C ARG A 196 26.99 33.59 1.68
N LEU A 197 26.60 33.78 0.42
CA LEU A 197 26.88 35.00 -0.35
C LEU A 197 26.23 36.24 0.26
N LEU A 198 25.08 36.09 0.91
CA LEU A 198 24.36 37.15 1.62
C LEU A 198 24.70 37.21 3.11
N ASN A 199 25.74 36.50 3.56
CA ASN A 199 26.20 36.45 4.95
C ASN A 199 25.07 36.17 5.97
N GLY A 200 24.13 35.30 5.62
CA GLY A 200 22.99 34.91 6.44
C GLY A 200 21.82 35.90 6.45
N VAL A 201 21.95 37.07 5.81
CA VAL A 201 20.93 38.14 5.74
C VAL A 201 19.95 37.85 4.60
N VAL A 202 19.30 36.68 4.67
CA VAL A 202 18.30 36.25 3.70
C VAL A 202 17.11 35.63 4.42
N ASN A 203 15.90 35.88 3.90
CA ASN A 203 14.69 35.20 4.32
C ASN A 203 14.52 33.91 3.51
N CYS A 204 14.95 32.78 4.08
CA CYS A 204 14.97 31.50 3.39
C CYS A 204 13.60 31.04 2.92
N ASN A 205 12.53 31.29 3.70
CA ASN A 205 11.18 30.82 3.36
C ASN A 205 10.55 31.67 2.26
N GLU A 206 10.86 32.96 2.24
CA GLU A 206 10.36 33.89 1.21
C GLU A 206 11.03 33.64 -0.14
N LEU A 207 12.34 33.34 -0.15
CA LEU A 207 13.09 33.17 -1.39
C LEU A 207 12.95 31.77 -2.00
N ALA A 208 12.63 30.76 -1.19
CA ALA A 208 12.56 29.35 -1.61
C ALA A 208 11.59 29.07 -2.78
N PRO A 209 10.36 29.64 -2.84
CA PRO A 209 9.44 29.40 -3.95
C PRO A 209 10.04 29.79 -5.30
N TYR A 210 10.71 30.94 -5.37
CA TYR A 210 11.30 31.49 -6.59
C TYR A 210 12.54 30.73 -7.02
N ARG A 211 13.43 30.43 -6.07
CA ARG A 211 14.69 29.73 -6.37
C ARG A 211 14.49 28.27 -6.71
N ALA A 212 13.53 27.60 -6.07
CA ALA A 212 13.21 26.22 -6.41
C ALA A 212 12.57 26.12 -7.80
N GLU A 213 11.84 27.14 -8.25
CA GLU A 213 11.22 27.17 -9.58
C GLU A 213 12.23 27.03 -10.72
N ASP A 214 13.43 27.63 -10.59
CA ASP A 214 14.54 27.48 -11.54
C ASP A 214 14.96 26.02 -11.78
N TYR A 215 14.67 25.13 -10.82
CA TYR A 215 15.04 23.71 -10.88
C TYR A 215 13.90 22.80 -11.30
N VAL A 216 12.65 23.23 -11.13
CA VAL A 216 11.46 22.38 -11.31
C VAL A 216 10.55 22.85 -12.45
N SER A 217 10.72 24.07 -12.95
CA SER A 217 9.96 24.59 -14.08
C SER A 217 10.29 23.80 -15.35
N GLY A 218 9.30 23.04 -15.85
CA GLY A 218 9.45 22.21 -17.05
C GLY A 218 10.32 20.96 -16.88
N ILE A 219 10.79 20.63 -15.67
CA ILE A 219 11.67 19.48 -15.41
C ILE A 219 11.02 18.56 -14.39
N ASP A 220 10.78 17.30 -14.78
CA ASP A 220 10.37 16.27 -13.82
C ASP A 220 11.57 15.79 -13.00
N ILE A 221 11.67 16.30 -11.77
CA ILE A 221 12.73 15.95 -10.82
C ILE A 221 12.44 14.68 -10.02
N ARG A 222 11.27 14.07 -10.18
CA ARG A 222 10.89 12.86 -9.45
C ARG A 222 11.77 11.68 -9.81
N ASN A 223 12.00 10.82 -8.84
CA ASN A 223 12.66 9.55 -9.05
C ASN A 223 11.62 8.53 -9.53
N THR A 224 11.57 8.28 -10.84
CA THR A 224 10.73 7.25 -11.45
C THR A 224 11.46 5.90 -11.36
N ASN A 225 11.40 5.27 -10.19
CA ASN A 225 11.75 3.85 -10.03
C ASN A 225 10.48 3.03 -9.96
#